data_AF-A0A212LR64-F1
#
_entry.id   AF-A0A212LR64-F1
#
_cell.length_a   1.000
_cell.length_b   1.000
_cell.length_c   1.000
_cell.angle_alpha   90.00
_cell.angle_beta   90.00
_cell.angle_gamma   90.00
#
_symmetry.space_group_name_H-M   'P 1'
#
loop_
_entity.id
_entity.type
_entity.pdbx_description
1 polymer ?
#
loop_
_entity_poly.entity_id
_entity_poly.type
_entity_poly.pdbx_seq_one_letter_code
_entity_poly.pdbx_strand_id
1 'polypeptide(L)' 'MTDQTSPIDAAAIDAEADYRIVIARPVTVAGIKLRPRGDITLRGDILKTLITETPDVVLSIAAVA' A
#
# COMPACT_ATOMS: atom_id res chain seq x y z
N MET A 1 -10.36 -10.73 -19.78
CA MET A 1 -10.32 -10.39 -18.35
C MET A 1 -8.91 -9.90 -18.07
N THR A 2 -8.66 -8.60 -18.27
CA THR A 2 -7.36 -8.00 -17.98
C THR A 2 -7.33 -7.74 -16.49
N ASP A 3 -6.71 -8.65 -15.75
CA ASP A 3 -6.25 -8.38 -14.39
C ASP A 3 -5.17 -7.31 -14.50
N GLN A 4 -5.61 -6.05 -14.55
CA GLN A 4 -4.71 -4.92 -14.64
C GLN A 4 -4.19 -4.69 -13.23
N THR A 5 -3.30 -5.56 -12.78
CA THR A 5 -2.32 -5.23 -11.75
C THR A 5 -1.38 -4.18 -12.37
N SER A 6 -1.89 -2.96 -12.57
CA SER A 6 -1.03 -1.83 -12.89
C SER A 6 0.00 -1.73 -11.76
N PRO A 7 1.31 -1.68 -12.05
CA PRO A 7 2.29 -1.45 -11.02
C PRO A 7 1.90 -0.17 -10.30
N ILE A 8 1.73 -0.26 -8.99
CA ILE A 8 1.39 0.89 -8.18
C ILE A 8 2.59 1.82 -8.23
N ASP A 9 2.44 2.96 -8.89
CA ASP A 9 3.47 3.98 -8.95
C ASP A 9 3.49 4.76 -7.63
N ALA A 10 4.51 4.54 -6.81
CA ALA A 10 4.69 5.29 -5.55
C ALA A 10 4.77 6.80 -5.78
N ALA A 11 5.20 7.24 -6.97
CA ALA A 11 5.25 8.65 -7.36
C ALA A 11 3.85 9.30 -7.48
N ALA A 12 2.80 8.51 -7.76
CA ALA A 12 1.43 9.00 -7.89
C ALA A 12 0.68 9.09 -6.55
N ILE A 13 1.29 8.63 -5.45
CA ILE A 13 0.70 8.66 -4.11
C ILE A 13 0.96 10.03 -3.49
N ASP A 14 -0.08 10.65 -2.94
CA ASP A 14 0.06 11.87 -2.15
C ASP A 14 0.57 11.50 -0.75
N ALA A 15 1.62 12.15 -0.25
CA ALA A 15 2.19 11.79 1.05
C ALA A 15 1.27 12.16 2.23
N GLU A 16 0.38 13.12 2.04
CA GLU A 16 -0.47 13.66 3.12
C GLU A 16 -1.85 12.99 3.17
N ALA A 17 -2.26 12.30 2.10
CA ALA A 17 -3.53 11.60 2.03
C ALA A 17 -3.49 10.23 2.71
N ASP A 18 -4.66 9.78 3.18
CA ASP A 18 -4.85 8.43 3.69
C ASP A 18 -5.28 7.48 2.56
N TYR A 19 -4.69 6.29 2.57
CA TYR A 19 -4.93 5.26 1.58
C TYR A 19 -5.30 3.96 2.26
N ARG A 20 -6.32 3.33 1.71
CA ARG A 20 -6.78 2.00 2.09
C ARG A 20 -6.10 0.98 1.19
N ILE A 21 -5.37 0.04 1.77
CA ILE A 21 -4.58 -0.94 1.04
C ILE A 21 -4.91 -2.37 1.44
N VAL A 22 -4.63 -3.30 0.53
CA VAL A 22 -4.64 -4.74 0.81
C VAL A 22 -3.24 -5.29 0.60
N ILE A 23 -2.76 -6.10 1.53
CA ILE A 23 -1.42 -6.72 1.47
C ILE A 23 -1.52 -8.23 1.32
N ALA A 24 -0.58 -8.83 0.57
CA ALA A 24 -0.54 -10.27 0.31
C ALA A 24 -0.01 -11.09 1.51
N ARG A 25 0.90 -10.51 2.28
CA ARG A 25 1.62 -11.17 3.37
C ARG A 25 1.97 -10.18 4.47
N PRO A 26 2.25 -10.66 5.71
CA PRO A 26 2.72 -9.78 6.78
C PRO A 26 4.01 -9.06 6.37
N VAL A 27 4.07 -7.77 6.68
CA VAL A 27 5.23 -6.90 6.37
C VAL A 27 5.45 -5.94 7.53
N THR A 28 6.69 -5.51 7.71
CA THR A 28 7.04 -4.48 8.69
C THR A 28 7.50 -3.25 7.92
N VAL A 29 6.84 -2.11 8.12
CA VAL A 29 7.21 -0.82 7.51
C VAL A 29 7.29 0.23 8.61
N ALA A 30 8.36 1.04 8.62
CA ALA A 30 8.58 2.07 9.64
C ALA A 30 8.44 1.55 11.11
N GLY A 31 8.80 0.28 11.36
CA GLY A 31 8.65 -0.36 12.67
C GLY A 31 7.23 -0.85 13.01
N ILE A 32 6.26 -0.66 12.13
CA ILE A 32 4.87 -1.11 12.27
C ILE A 32 4.69 -2.44 11.54
N LYS A 33 4.22 -3.47 12.26
CA LYS A 33 3.92 -4.78 11.68
C LYS A 33 2.50 -4.84 11.14
N LEU A 34 2.37 -4.81 9.82
CA LEU A 34 1.11 -4.95 9.10
C LEU A 34 0.80 -6.43 8.87
N ARG A 35 -0.48 -6.81 8.97
CA ARG A 35 -0.94 -8.18 8.72
C ARG A 35 -2.10 -8.18 7.73
N PRO A 36 -2.17 -9.17 6.83
CA PRO A 36 -3.28 -9.32 5.89
C PRO A 36 -4.53 -9.76 6.65
N ARG A 37 -5.32 -8.79 7.14
CA ARG A 37 -6.58 -9.04 7.89
C ARG A 37 -7.76 -8.25 7.32
N GLY A 38 -7.69 -7.94 6.03
CA GLY A 38 -8.60 -7.03 5.35
C GLY A 38 -7.86 -5.77 4.93
N ASP A 39 -8.61 -4.70 4.74
CA ASP A 39 -8.04 -3.44 4.31
C ASP A 39 -7.34 -2.71 5.47
N ILE A 40 -6.22 -2.08 5.15
CA ILE A 40 -5.38 -1.35 6.09
C ILE A 40 -5.35 0.09 5.63
N THR A 41 -5.70 1.03 6.51
CA THR A 41 -5.51 2.45 6.23
C THR A 41 -4.08 2.86 6.63
N LEU A 42 -3.35 3.43 5.69
CA LEU A 42 -2.02 3.99 5.88
C LEU A 42 -1.97 5.38 5.26
N ARG A 43 -1.23 6.27 5.90
CA ARG A 43 -0.87 7.54 5.29
C ARG A 43 0.06 7.28 4.10
N GLY A 44 -0.07 8.13 3.08
CA GLY A 44 0.64 7.98 1.82
C GLY A 44 2.17 8.03 1.93
N ASP A 45 2.73 8.71 2.92
CA ASP A 45 4.17 8.69 3.21
C ASP A 45 4.66 7.28 3.61
N ILE A 46 3.96 6.61 4.54
CA ILE A 46 4.27 5.23 4.95
C ILE A 46 4.02 4.27 3.80
N LEU A 47 2.95 4.48 3.03
CA LEU A 47 2.63 3.67 1.87
C LEU A 47 3.71 3.78 0.77
N LYS A 48 4.25 4.97 0.52
CA LYS A 48 5.39 5.15 -0.39
C LYS A 48 6.60 4.33 0.05
N THR A 49 6.92 4.35 1.34
CA THR A 49 8.00 3.53 1.89
C THR A 49 7.70 2.04 1.67
N LEU A 50 6.47 1.60 1.95
CA LEU A 50 6.06 0.20 1.79
C LEU A 50 6.19 -0.30 0.34
N ILE A 51 5.75 0.49 -0.64
CA ILE A 51 5.84 0.13 -2.06
C ILE A 51 7.29 0.20 -2.56
N THR A 52 8.09 1.12 -2.03
CA THR A 52 9.51 1.25 -2.38
C THR A 52 10.33 0.07 -1.86
N GLU A 53 10.10 -0.34 -0.61
CA GLU A 53 10.82 -1.46 0.00
C GLU A 53 10.28 -2.82 -0.45
N THR A 54 8.95 -2.92 -0.68
CA THR A 54 8.25 -4.17 -0.97
C THR A 54 7.10 -3.97 -1.98
N PRO A 55 7.41 -3.69 -3.26
CA PRO A 55 6.39 -3.40 -4.27
C PRO A 55 5.42 -4.56 -4.49
N ASP A 56 5.89 -5.81 -4.36
CA ASP A 56 5.08 -7.01 -4.57
C ASP A 56 4.11 -7.34 -3.41
N VAL A 57 4.18 -6.60 -2.29
CA VAL A 57 3.34 -6.89 -1.11
C VAL A 57 1.97 -6.26 -1.24
N VAL A 58 1.85 -5.10 -1.88
CA VAL A 58 0.60 -4.36 -1.97
C VAL A 58 -0.20 -4.87 -3.16
N LEU A 59 -1.37 -5.45 -2.87
CA LEU A 59 -2.25 -6.03 -3.87
C LEU A 59 -3.25 -5.02 -4.43
N SER A 60 -3.66 -4.04 -3.62
CA SER A 60 -4.65 -3.04 -4.01
C SER A 60 -4.52 -1.78 -3.17
N ILE A 61 -4.89 -0.64 -3.74
CA ILE A 61 -4.85 0.68 -3.11
C ILE A 61 -6.07 1.49 -3.54
N ALA A 62 -6.71 2.16 -2.58
CA ALA A 62 -7.76 3.13 -2.79
C ALA A 62 -7.51 4.37 -1.92
N ALA A 63 -7.59 5.57 -2.49
CA ALA A 63 -7.56 6.80 -1.70
C ALA A 63 -8.81 6.87 -0.81
N VAL A 64 -8.62 7.28 0.44
CA VAL A 64 -9.71 7.59 1.36
C VAL A 64 -10.00 9.07 1.23
N ALA A 65 -11.21 9.41 0.77
CA ALA A 65 -11.70 10.79 0.63
C ALA A 65 -12.32 11.30 1.93
#